data_AF-A0A2P6Q8Y7-F1
#
_entry.id   AF-A0A2P6Q8Y7-F1
#
_cell.length_a   1.000
_cell.length_b   1.000
_cell.length_c   1.000
_cell.angle_alpha   90.00
_cell.angle_beta   90.00
_cell.angle_gamma   90.00
#
_symmetry.space_group_name_H-M   'P 1'
#
loop_
_entity.id
_entity.type
_entity.pdbx_description
1 polymer ?
#
loop_
_entity_poly.entity_id
_entity_poly.type
_entity_poly.pdbx_seq_one_letter_code
_entity_poly.pdbx_strand_id
1 'polypeptide(L)'
;MFLKSIKFQPYPLLSFLFLYGFRQLKKKKKTKVHAYFPARLEPCTLITNKRGFGITAPVSYLLLLPVLKSSTSHRENPKLSITSQLPPSQMGSQEFSLFQTSPHKRSLLHRAPSLIADGFLFVGGAAMALSLVWALISFINPSSTFDTIITYDNTPQGPDLGYDPPEPTFYDDPNLSYSVGEAIKNWDDKRREWLRVHPSFGVGDRIVLVTGSQPSVCKNPVGDHLQLRLFKNKVDYCRFHGCEVFYNNVLLDPKGTGFWAKYPILRAAMVAHPEAEWIYWVDSDAIFTDMEFKVPLEKYKDHNLVVHGWWHMVKQQSWTSVNAGVFLIRNCQWSLEFIDEWASMGPQGPAKEKWGETQKSLLKDKLYPGSDDQSALIYLLLKQRQKWGDKVYLESEYNFQSYWLGVVDGLDNITKGYMEVDREMGKLRRRHAEKVSEFYGEMREQNMKDKGMWRENVRRPFVTHFTGCEPCSGDYNPTYTWEDCWNGMQKALNFADNQVLRRYGFVHPDLLNSSLVTPLPFDFPA
;
A
#
# COMPACT_ATOMS: atom_id res chain seq x y z
N MET A 1 -31.43 17.51 -47.88
CA MET A 1 -32.18 18.42 -48.76
C MET A 1 -33.02 19.33 -47.86
N PHE A 2 -32.71 20.64 -47.83
CA PHE A 2 -33.41 21.81 -47.20
C PHE A 2 -33.80 21.72 -45.70
N LEU A 3 -33.27 22.46 -44.70
CA LEU A 3 -32.90 23.88 -44.48
C LEU A 3 -34.08 24.86 -44.30
N LYS A 4 -34.27 25.40 -43.05
CA LYS A 4 -34.77 26.76 -42.67
C LYS A 4 -34.73 26.90 -41.12
N SER A 5 -33.86 27.76 -40.54
CA SER A 5 -34.03 29.20 -40.19
C SER A 5 -34.65 29.41 -38.79
N ILE A 6 -33.93 29.78 -37.71
CA ILE A 6 -33.30 31.07 -37.29
C ILE A 6 -34.25 32.26 -37.09
N LYS A 7 -34.28 32.81 -35.85
CA LYS A 7 -34.17 34.24 -35.36
C LYS A 7 -34.73 34.30 -33.93
N PHE A 8 -34.10 34.73 -32.81
CA PHE A 8 -33.19 35.81 -32.37
C PHE A 8 -33.79 37.23 -32.20
N GLN A 9 -33.47 37.82 -31.03
CA GLN A 9 -33.37 39.25 -30.60
C GLN A 9 -34.53 39.90 -29.78
N PRO A 10 -34.31 41.01 -29.01
CA PRO A 10 -33.10 41.57 -28.35
C PRO A 10 -33.29 42.26 -26.95
N TYR A 11 -32.15 42.80 -26.44
CA TYR A 11 -31.83 43.65 -25.27
C TYR A 11 -32.63 44.98 -25.06
N PRO A 12 -32.34 45.80 -24.00
CA PRO A 12 -31.30 46.84 -24.15
C PRO A 12 -30.36 47.08 -22.93
N LEU A 13 -29.18 47.62 -23.29
CA LEU A 13 -28.14 48.28 -22.46
C LEU A 13 -28.60 49.64 -21.90
N LEU A 14 -27.93 50.13 -20.84
CA LEU A 14 -27.33 51.48 -20.87
C LEU A 14 -26.17 51.65 -19.87
N SER A 15 -25.06 52.17 -20.42
CA SER A 15 -23.77 52.52 -19.82
C SER A 15 -23.81 53.87 -19.10
N PHE A 16 -22.83 54.19 -18.24
CA PHE A 16 -22.02 55.42 -18.34
C PHE A 16 -20.83 55.44 -17.34
N LEU A 17 -19.69 55.93 -17.87
CA LEU A 17 -18.38 56.17 -17.23
C LEU A 17 -18.40 57.29 -16.17
N PHE A 18 -17.41 57.33 -15.27
CA PHE A 18 -16.49 58.48 -15.12
C PHE A 18 -15.21 58.16 -14.30
N LEU A 19 -14.12 58.81 -14.72
CA LEU A 19 -12.72 58.77 -14.27
C LEU A 19 -12.42 59.73 -13.09
N TYR A 20 -11.15 59.68 -12.62
CA TYR A 20 -10.43 60.48 -11.60
C TYR A 20 -10.48 59.91 -10.17
N GLY A 21 -9.41 59.61 -9.44
CA GLY A 21 -7.97 59.89 -9.58
C GLY A 21 -7.48 60.61 -8.32
N PHE A 22 -6.74 59.95 -7.42
CA PHE A 22 -5.81 60.62 -6.49
C PHE A 22 -4.73 59.68 -5.95
N ARG A 23 -3.48 60.13 -6.10
CA ARG A 23 -2.25 59.65 -5.45
C ARG A 23 -2.31 59.94 -3.94
N GLN A 24 -1.69 59.09 -3.09
CA GLN A 24 -0.55 59.45 -2.23
C GLN A 24 -0.09 58.27 -1.32
N LEU A 25 1.18 57.90 -1.54
CA LEU A 25 2.21 57.30 -0.68
C LEU A 25 1.93 56.94 0.81
N LYS A 26 2.31 55.70 1.21
CA LYS A 26 3.40 55.43 2.19
C LYS A 26 3.78 53.94 2.36
N LYS A 27 5.01 53.63 1.94
CA LYS A 27 6.11 52.83 2.56
C LYS A 27 5.88 51.44 3.21
N LYS A 28 6.70 50.50 2.69
CA LYS A 28 7.52 49.44 3.36
C LYS A 28 6.82 48.24 4.03
N LYS A 29 6.93 47.07 3.40
CA LYS A 29 7.94 46.01 3.71
C LYS A 29 7.81 44.88 2.67
N LYS A 30 8.84 44.68 1.85
CA LYS A 30 9.00 43.45 1.06
C LYS A 30 9.68 42.43 1.97
N THR A 31 8.95 41.42 2.40
CA THR A 31 9.54 40.22 3.00
C THR A 31 9.93 39.30 1.84
N LYS A 32 11.24 39.17 1.59
CA LYS A 32 11.79 38.14 0.69
C LYS A 32 11.56 36.78 1.34
N VAL A 33 10.87 35.90 0.64
CA VAL A 33 10.81 34.47 0.95
C VAL A 33 12.17 33.87 0.57
N HIS A 34 12.88 33.31 1.55
CA HIS A 34 14.09 32.53 1.32
C HIS A 34 13.67 31.10 0.94
N ALA A 35 13.82 30.76 -0.33
CA ALA A 35 13.93 29.37 -0.75
C ALA A 35 15.35 28.89 -0.40
N TYR A 36 15.45 27.85 0.43
CA TYR A 36 16.72 27.17 0.70
C TYR A 36 17.11 26.33 -0.52
N PHE A 37 18.16 26.77 -1.21
CA PHE A 37 18.95 25.97 -2.15
C PHE A 37 20.22 25.50 -1.43
N PRO A 38 20.66 24.24 -1.53
CA PRO A 38 22.04 23.89 -1.30
C PRO A 38 22.89 24.32 -2.51
N ALA A 39 24.02 24.95 -2.20
CA ALA A 39 24.87 25.68 -3.12
C ALA A 39 25.67 24.78 -4.09
N ARG A 40 25.84 25.30 -5.31
CA ARG A 40 26.92 24.96 -6.25
C ARG A 40 28.28 25.15 -5.59
N LEU A 41 29.14 24.14 -5.66
CA LEU A 41 30.59 24.28 -5.49
C LEU A 41 31.24 24.39 -6.86
N GLU A 42 32.07 25.42 -7.03
CA GLU A 42 32.99 25.62 -8.17
C GLU A 42 34.36 26.10 -7.63
N PRO A 43 35.45 26.00 -8.42
CA PRO A 43 36.68 25.32 -8.01
C PRO A 43 37.75 26.23 -7.40
N CYS A 44 38.50 25.69 -6.43
CA CYS A 44 39.70 26.35 -5.91
C CYS A 44 40.87 26.22 -6.90
N THR A 45 41.36 27.39 -7.30
CA THR A 45 42.53 27.57 -8.17
C THR A 45 43.82 27.59 -7.34
N LEU A 46 44.89 27.04 -7.92
CA LEU A 46 46.26 27.02 -7.41
C LEU A 46 46.77 28.42 -7.00
N ILE A 47 47.49 28.47 -5.88
CA ILE A 47 48.54 29.46 -5.65
C ILE A 47 49.85 28.70 -5.42
N THR A 48 50.77 28.93 -6.34
CA THR A 48 52.18 28.53 -6.31
C THR A 48 52.96 29.36 -5.30
N ASN A 49 53.90 28.76 -4.57
CA ASN A 49 55.17 29.45 -4.32
C ASN A 49 56.37 28.49 -4.20
N LYS A 50 57.48 28.93 -4.78
CA LYS A 50 58.72 28.20 -5.10
C LYS A 50 59.73 28.15 -3.94
N ARG A 51 60.68 27.20 -4.09
CA ARG A 51 62.10 27.10 -3.64
C ARG A 51 62.29 25.84 -2.78
N GLY A 52 63.21 24.91 -3.02
CA GLY A 52 64.33 24.79 -3.97
C GLY A 52 65.45 24.00 -3.28
N PHE A 53 66.05 23.00 -3.97
CA PHE A 53 67.31 22.27 -3.67
C PHE A 53 67.36 21.46 -2.35
N GLY A 54 67.86 20.22 -2.27
CA GLY A 54 68.48 19.33 -3.24
C GLY A 54 69.09 18.11 -2.52
N ILE A 55 69.47 17.10 -3.34
CA ILE A 55 70.63 16.19 -3.16
C ILE A 55 70.45 14.92 -2.28
N THR A 56 70.92 13.81 -2.89
CA THR A 56 71.40 12.51 -2.39
C THR A 56 70.46 11.36 -2.01
N ALA A 57 70.53 10.30 -2.83
CA ALA A 57 70.34 8.87 -2.54
C ALA A 57 71.43 8.36 -1.53
N PRO A 58 71.52 7.08 -1.06
CA PRO A 58 70.97 5.86 -1.67
C PRO A 58 70.60 4.63 -0.75
N VAL A 59 70.04 3.58 -1.40
CA VAL A 59 70.34 2.12 -1.27
C VAL A 59 69.84 1.25 -0.06
N SER A 60 69.17 0.14 -0.45
CA SER A 60 69.26 -1.28 0.01
C SER A 60 68.12 -1.99 0.79
N TYR A 61 67.53 -2.97 0.08
CA TYR A 61 67.29 -4.40 0.40
C TYR A 61 66.87 -4.86 1.82
N LEU A 62 65.77 -5.63 1.92
CA LEU A 62 65.81 -7.09 2.17
C LEU A 62 64.44 -7.78 2.03
N LEU A 63 64.46 -9.00 1.47
CA LEU A 63 63.38 -9.99 1.36
C LEU A 63 63.18 -10.78 2.67
N LEU A 64 61.98 -11.32 2.93
CA LEU A 64 61.66 -12.77 3.05
C LEU A 64 60.33 -13.09 3.79
N LEU A 65 59.77 -14.24 3.37
CA LEU A 65 58.52 -14.94 3.74
C LEU A 65 58.40 -15.43 5.19
N PRO A 66 57.22 -15.95 5.59
CA PRO A 66 57.15 -17.37 6.04
C PRO A 66 55.90 -18.09 5.46
N VAL A 67 55.91 -19.34 4.95
CA VAL A 67 56.19 -20.70 5.50
C VAL A 67 55.11 -21.26 6.45
N LEU A 68 54.43 -22.29 5.95
CA LEU A 68 53.54 -23.26 6.59
C LEU A 68 54.29 -24.27 7.47
N LYS A 69 53.64 -24.82 8.51
CA LYS A 69 53.80 -26.24 8.91
C LYS A 69 52.65 -26.76 9.80
N SER A 70 52.25 -27.99 9.51
CA SER A 70 51.28 -28.84 10.20
C SER A 70 51.91 -29.70 11.31
N SER A 71 51.12 -30.20 12.26
CA SER A 71 51.00 -31.66 12.54
C SER A 71 49.89 -31.98 13.57
N THR A 72 49.43 -33.23 13.53
CA THR A 72 48.24 -33.88 14.12
C THR A 72 48.50 -34.62 15.45
N SER A 73 47.46 -34.87 16.28
CA SER A 73 47.17 -36.19 16.90
C SER A 73 45.84 -36.22 17.73
N HIS A 74 45.32 -37.44 17.89
CA HIS A 74 44.05 -38.02 18.36
C HIS A 74 43.47 -37.73 19.77
N ARG A 75 42.12 -37.90 19.85
CA ARG A 75 41.29 -38.87 20.65
C ARG A 75 40.28 -38.32 21.69
N GLU A 76 39.10 -38.96 21.62
CA GLU A 76 38.09 -39.28 22.66
C GLU A 76 36.95 -38.31 23.04
N ASN A 77 35.74 -38.88 23.03
CA ASN A 77 34.41 -38.39 23.43
C ASN A 77 34.24 -38.44 24.97
N PRO A 78 33.26 -37.71 25.57
CA PRO A 78 31.99 -38.39 25.89
C PRO A 78 30.71 -37.52 25.74
N LYS A 79 29.60 -38.24 25.55
CA LYS A 79 28.20 -37.80 25.64
C LYS A 79 27.84 -37.34 27.06
N LEU A 80 26.95 -36.36 27.20
CA LEU A 80 26.08 -36.23 28.39
C LEU A 80 24.65 -35.83 27.99
N SER A 81 23.70 -36.68 28.39
CA SER A 81 22.26 -36.53 28.27
C SER A 81 21.69 -35.68 29.42
N ILE A 82 20.75 -34.77 29.14
CA ILE A 82 19.94 -34.08 30.15
C ILE A 82 18.52 -34.66 30.08
N THR A 83 18.08 -35.22 31.20
CA THR A 83 16.70 -35.68 31.41
C THR A 83 15.99 -34.71 32.35
N SER A 84 14.77 -34.37 31.98
CA SER A 84 13.74 -33.63 32.72
C SER A 84 13.42 -34.23 34.09
N GLN A 85 13.09 -33.38 35.08
CA GLN A 85 11.92 -33.56 35.96
C GLN A 85 11.70 -32.34 36.89
N LEU A 86 10.46 -31.84 36.91
CA LEU A 86 9.86 -30.95 37.91
C LEU A 86 9.23 -31.79 39.05
N PRO A 87 9.11 -31.22 40.26
CA PRO A 87 7.80 -31.23 40.93
C PRO A 87 7.46 -29.93 41.71
N PRO A 88 6.19 -29.76 42.15
CA PRO A 88 5.65 -28.50 42.70
C PRO A 88 5.51 -28.52 44.24
N SER A 89 5.38 -27.33 44.84
CA SER A 89 4.89 -27.17 46.23
C SER A 89 4.02 -25.92 46.41
N GLN A 90 2.93 -26.11 47.15
CA GLN A 90 1.91 -25.15 47.58
C GLN A 90 2.27 -24.47 48.91
N MET A 91 1.76 -23.26 49.14
CA MET A 91 1.15 -22.68 50.38
C MET A 91 1.19 -21.13 50.28
N GLY A 92 0.17 -20.33 50.61
CA GLY A 92 -1.19 -20.58 51.11
C GLY A 92 -1.99 -19.27 51.28
N SER A 93 -3.33 -19.44 51.43
CA SER A 93 -4.40 -18.68 52.14
C SER A 93 -4.49 -17.12 52.05
N GLN A 94 -5.64 -16.42 52.11
CA GLN A 94 -6.96 -16.58 52.77
C GLN A 94 -8.09 -15.90 51.93
N GLU A 95 -9.21 -16.58 51.64
CA GLU A 95 -10.59 -16.49 52.23
C GLU A 95 -11.34 -15.14 52.20
N PHE A 96 -12.52 -15.12 51.56
CA PHE A 96 -13.80 -14.60 52.10
C PHE A 96 -15.00 -15.09 51.27
N SER A 97 -15.82 -15.97 51.85
CA SER A 97 -17.18 -16.31 51.37
C SER A 97 -18.05 -16.71 52.56
N LEU A 98 -19.23 -16.11 52.72
CA LEU A 98 -20.20 -16.52 53.74
C LEU A 98 -21.63 -16.65 53.16
N PHE A 99 -21.97 -17.91 52.91
CA PHE A 99 -23.23 -18.67 53.09
C PHE A 99 -24.64 -18.05 53.00
N GLN A 100 -25.44 -18.70 52.14
CA GLN A 100 -26.91 -18.87 52.20
C GLN A 100 -27.35 -19.79 53.35
N THR A 101 -28.58 -19.60 53.84
CA THR A 101 -29.40 -20.61 54.53
C THR A 101 -30.88 -20.54 54.11
N SER A 102 -31.58 -21.68 54.20
CA SER A 102 -33.01 -21.98 53.95
C SER A 102 -33.37 -23.23 54.78
N PRO A 103 -34.62 -23.71 54.99
CA PRO A 103 -36.00 -23.16 54.84
C PRO A 103 -36.89 -23.38 56.09
N HIS A 104 -38.17 -22.94 56.06
CA HIS A 104 -39.28 -23.62 56.77
C HIS A 104 -40.60 -23.59 55.95
N LYS A 105 -41.35 -24.71 56.00
CA LYS A 105 -42.60 -25.01 55.27
C LYS A 105 -43.87 -24.82 56.13
N ARG A 106 -44.98 -24.50 55.44
CA ARG A 106 -46.43 -24.86 55.59
C ARG A 106 -47.30 -23.59 55.38
N SER A 107 -48.42 -23.56 54.67
CA SER A 107 -49.44 -24.58 54.36
C SER A 107 -50.15 -24.32 53.02
N LEU A 108 -50.83 -25.36 52.51
CA LEU A 108 -51.61 -25.43 51.27
C LEU A 108 -53.10 -25.10 51.51
N LEU A 109 -53.78 -24.68 50.41
CA LEU A 109 -55.19 -24.88 50.01
C LEU A 109 -56.01 -23.60 49.82
N HIS A 110 -56.20 -23.16 48.57
CA HIS A 110 -57.48 -23.24 47.84
C HIS A 110 -57.39 -22.52 46.48
N ARG A 111 -58.06 -23.08 45.46
CA ARG A 111 -58.23 -22.60 44.06
C ARG A 111 -57.12 -22.96 43.06
N ALA A 112 -57.10 -24.20 42.62
CA ALA A 112 -56.32 -24.64 41.46
C ALA A 112 -57.09 -25.40 40.35
N PRO A 113 -58.36 -25.09 40.01
CA PRO A 113 -58.90 -25.54 38.72
C PRO A 113 -59.14 -24.44 37.67
N SER A 114 -59.11 -23.14 37.98
CA SER A 114 -59.49 -22.11 36.98
C SER A 114 -58.34 -21.55 36.14
N LEU A 115 -57.11 -21.45 36.67
CA LEU A 115 -55.98 -20.81 35.97
C LEU A 115 -55.44 -21.59 34.76
N ILE A 116 -55.57 -22.92 34.76
CA ILE A 116 -55.12 -23.76 33.64
C ILE A 116 -56.12 -23.69 32.48
N ALA A 117 -57.42 -23.69 32.78
CA ALA A 117 -58.47 -23.58 31.77
C ALA A 117 -58.44 -22.21 31.06
N ASP A 118 -58.22 -21.12 31.81
CA ASP A 118 -58.12 -19.77 31.25
C ASP A 118 -56.87 -19.59 30.38
N GLY A 119 -55.76 -20.26 30.72
CA GLY A 119 -54.54 -20.27 29.91
C GLY A 119 -54.72 -20.99 28.56
N PHE A 120 -55.38 -22.14 28.55
CA PHE A 120 -55.68 -22.85 27.30
C PHE A 120 -56.67 -22.09 26.40
N LEU A 121 -57.68 -21.43 26.99
CA LEU A 121 -58.61 -20.58 26.25
C LEU A 121 -57.93 -19.36 25.63
N PHE A 122 -57.00 -18.72 26.36
CA PHE A 122 -56.26 -17.57 25.83
C PHE A 122 -55.31 -17.97 24.68
N VAL A 123 -54.58 -19.08 24.83
CA VAL A 123 -53.67 -19.58 23.78
C VAL A 123 -54.47 -20.06 22.56
N GLY A 124 -55.58 -20.78 22.78
CA GLY A 124 -56.48 -21.20 21.70
C GLY A 124 -57.10 -20.02 20.95
N GLY A 125 -57.57 -19.01 21.69
CA GLY A 125 -58.12 -17.78 21.11
C GLY A 125 -57.09 -16.98 20.31
N ALA A 126 -55.87 -16.83 20.84
CA ALA A 126 -54.78 -16.14 20.15
C ALA A 126 -54.34 -16.89 18.87
N ALA A 127 -54.26 -18.22 18.91
CA ALA A 127 -53.94 -19.05 17.76
C ALA A 127 -55.04 -18.97 16.67
N MET A 128 -56.31 -18.96 17.06
CA MET A 128 -57.43 -18.76 16.13
C MET A 128 -57.43 -17.37 15.51
N ALA A 129 -57.17 -16.32 16.30
CA ALA A 129 -57.08 -14.95 15.79
C ALA A 129 -55.93 -14.80 14.78
N LEU A 130 -54.75 -15.36 15.08
CA LEU A 130 -53.61 -15.37 14.15
C LEU A 130 -53.91 -16.16 12.88
N SER A 131 -54.60 -17.29 13.00
CA SER A 131 -55.01 -18.11 11.85
C SER A 131 -56.02 -17.38 10.96
N LEU A 132 -56.97 -16.65 11.55
CA LEU A 132 -57.94 -15.83 10.81
C LEU A 132 -57.28 -14.63 10.13
N VAL A 133 -56.34 -13.97 10.79
CA VAL A 133 -55.53 -12.90 10.17
C VAL A 133 -54.71 -13.44 9.00
N TRP A 134 -54.08 -14.61 9.16
CA TRP A 134 -53.31 -15.25 8.10
C TRP A 134 -54.18 -15.69 6.92
N ALA A 135 -55.37 -16.23 7.19
CA ALA A 135 -56.34 -16.59 6.16
C ALA A 135 -56.85 -15.34 5.42
N LEU A 136 -57.19 -14.26 6.14
CA LEU A 136 -57.62 -12.99 5.54
C LEU A 136 -56.52 -12.36 4.68
N ILE A 137 -55.25 -12.39 5.12
CA ILE A 137 -54.10 -11.93 4.32
C ILE A 137 -53.96 -12.79 3.04
N SER A 138 -54.21 -14.09 3.13
CA SER A 138 -54.16 -15.02 1.99
C SER A 138 -55.31 -14.80 0.97
N PHE A 139 -56.47 -14.28 1.42
CA PHE A 139 -57.59 -13.91 0.54
C PHE A 139 -57.43 -12.52 -0.08
N ILE A 140 -56.72 -11.60 0.58
CA ILE A 140 -56.49 -10.23 0.08
C ILE A 140 -55.33 -10.18 -0.93
N ASN A 141 -54.38 -11.12 -0.87
CA ASN A 141 -53.26 -11.22 -1.82
C ASN A 141 -53.12 -12.64 -2.39
N PRO A 142 -53.99 -13.07 -3.33
CA PRO A 142 -53.71 -14.26 -4.10
C PRO A 142 -52.60 -13.89 -5.09
N SER A 143 -51.46 -14.57 -5.01
CA SER A 143 -50.26 -14.45 -5.86
C SER A 143 -49.37 -13.21 -5.66
N SER A 144 -48.21 -13.43 -5.03
CA SER A 144 -46.94 -12.73 -5.35
C SER A 144 -45.73 -13.21 -4.53
N THR A 145 -45.91 -14.04 -3.49
CA THR A 145 -44.81 -14.28 -2.54
C THR A 145 -43.85 -15.42 -2.88
N PHE A 146 -44.15 -16.30 -3.86
CA PHE A 146 -43.25 -17.41 -4.20
C PHE A 146 -42.54 -17.29 -5.56
N ASP A 147 -43.15 -16.64 -6.55
CA ASP A 147 -42.48 -16.42 -7.85
C ASP A 147 -41.52 -15.21 -7.84
N THR A 148 -41.67 -14.30 -6.88
CA THR A 148 -40.77 -13.13 -6.75
C THR A 148 -39.44 -13.48 -6.05
N ILE A 149 -39.32 -14.67 -5.43
CA ILE A 149 -38.08 -15.11 -4.77
C ILE A 149 -37.05 -15.65 -5.78
N ILE A 150 -37.47 -16.04 -7.00
CA ILE A 150 -36.56 -16.62 -8.01
C ILE A 150 -36.06 -15.58 -9.04
N THR A 151 -36.56 -14.35 -9.02
CA THR A 151 -36.20 -13.33 -10.03
C THR A 151 -35.79 -11.97 -9.47
N TYR A 152 -35.22 -11.93 -8.26
CA TYR A 152 -34.58 -10.73 -7.74
C TYR A 152 -33.27 -11.06 -7.02
N ASP A 153 -32.30 -11.60 -7.77
CA ASP A 153 -30.91 -11.57 -7.33
C ASP A 153 -30.02 -10.92 -8.40
N ASN A 154 -30.33 -9.66 -8.69
CA ASN A 154 -29.37 -8.71 -9.28
C ASN A 154 -28.60 -7.99 -8.17
N THR A 155 -28.28 -8.68 -7.08
CA THR A 155 -27.17 -8.22 -6.24
C THR A 155 -25.88 -8.60 -6.97
N PRO A 156 -24.82 -7.76 -6.95
CA PRO A 156 -23.50 -8.25 -7.28
C PRO A 156 -23.14 -9.23 -6.17
N GLN A 157 -23.52 -10.49 -6.35
CA GLN A 157 -22.92 -11.59 -5.62
C GLN A 157 -21.41 -11.47 -5.89
N GLY A 158 -20.60 -11.65 -4.85
CA GLY A 158 -19.14 -11.66 -5.00
C GLY A 158 -18.69 -12.70 -6.03
N PRO A 159 -17.39 -12.73 -6.38
CA PRO A 159 -16.89 -13.74 -7.30
C PRO A 159 -17.30 -15.15 -6.80
N ASP A 160 -17.85 -15.97 -7.69
CA ASP A 160 -18.16 -17.37 -7.38
C ASP A 160 -16.88 -18.19 -7.36
N LEU A 161 -16.31 -18.35 -6.17
CA LEU A 161 -15.05 -19.07 -5.96
C LEU A 161 -15.20 -20.60 -6.12
N GLY A 162 -16.42 -21.12 -6.15
CA GLY A 162 -16.71 -22.55 -6.30
C GLY A 162 -16.97 -22.98 -7.74
N TYR A 163 -16.92 -22.03 -8.68
CA TYR A 163 -17.25 -22.25 -10.08
C TYR A 163 -16.00 -22.27 -10.97
N ASP A 164 -15.71 -23.45 -11.52
CA ASP A 164 -14.68 -23.68 -12.53
C ASP A 164 -15.28 -24.64 -13.59
N PRO A 165 -15.64 -24.13 -14.79
CA PRO A 165 -16.34 -24.91 -15.79
C PRO A 165 -15.36 -25.85 -16.55
N PRO A 166 -15.83 -26.98 -17.09
CA PRO A 166 -14.98 -28.00 -17.72
C PRO A 166 -14.39 -27.58 -19.08
N GLU A 167 -14.79 -26.44 -19.63
CA GLU A 167 -14.27 -25.88 -20.86
C GLU A 167 -12.74 -25.65 -20.74
N PRO A 168 -11.95 -26.19 -21.68
CA PRO A 168 -10.50 -26.05 -21.61
C PRO A 168 -10.11 -24.58 -21.77
N THR A 169 -9.21 -24.13 -20.90
CA THR A 169 -8.64 -22.78 -20.91
C THR A 169 -7.15 -22.83 -21.21
N PHE A 170 -6.46 -21.70 -21.08
CA PHE A 170 -5.00 -21.68 -21.21
C PHE A 170 -4.27 -22.47 -20.12
N TYR A 171 -4.95 -22.81 -19.00
CA TYR A 171 -4.38 -23.65 -17.95
C TYR A 171 -4.24 -25.12 -18.36
N ASP A 172 -4.93 -25.56 -19.41
CA ASP A 172 -4.82 -26.92 -19.96
C ASP A 172 -3.71 -27.08 -21.00
N ASP A 173 -2.97 -26.00 -21.32
CA ASP A 173 -1.82 -26.02 -22.21
C ASP A 173 -0.58 -26.57 -21.45
N PRO A 174 -0.04 -27.75 -21.81
CA PRO A 174 1.10 -28.33 -21.12
C PRO A 174 2.40 -27.52 -21.29
N ASN A 175 2.42 -26.53 -22.18
CA ASN A 175 3.54 -25.62 -22.37
C ASN A 175 3.36 -24.28 -21.63
N LEU A 176 2.27 -24.10 -20.88
CA LEU A 176 2.11 -22.91 -20.05
C LEU A 176 3.19 -22.88 -18.97
N SER A 177 3.80 -21.72 -18.80
CA SER A 177 4.84 -21.51 -17.80
C SER A 177 4.70 -20.17 -17.11
N TYR A 178 4.93 -20.18 -15.80
CA TYR A 178 4.90 -19.00 -14.93
C TYR A 178 6.28 -18.31 -14.87
N SER A 179 7.33 -18.98 -15.33
CA SER A 179 8.73 -18.54 -15.26
C SER A 179 9.06 -17.44 -16.26
N VAL A 180 9.96 -16.52 -15.87
CA VAL A 180 10.50 -15.48 -16.76
C VAL A 180 11.39 -16.10 -17.83
N GLY A 181 11.36 -15.52 -19.04
CA GLY A 181 12.16 -15.96 -20.18
C GLY A 181 11.46 -16.94 -21.11
N GLU A 182 10.35 -17.54 -20.68
CA GLU A 182 9.46 -18.30 -21.57
C GLU A 182 8.29 -17.40 -22.02
N ALA A 183 8.26 -17.09 -23.31
CA ALA A 183 7.29 -16.15 -23.85
C ALA A 183 5.87 -16.73 -23.84
N ILE A 184 4.94 -16.04 -23.18
CA ILE A 184 3.51 -16.27 -23.37
C ILE A 184 3.04 -15.37 -24.50
N LYS A 185 2.36 -15.97 -25.49
CA LYS A 185 1.77 -15.27 -26.63
C LYS A 185 0.26 -15.27 -26.51
N ASN A 186 -0.35 -14.26 -27.13
CA ASN A 186 -1.81 -14.06 -27.18
C ASN A 186 -2.45 -14.03 -25.78
N TRP A 187 -1.75 -13.45 -24.80
CA TRP A 187 -2.19 -13.41 -23.41
C TRP A 187 -3.51 -12.67 -23.24
N ASP A 188 -3.73 -11.59 -23.99
CA ASP A 188 -4.99 -10.84 -23.95
C ASP A 188 -6.19 -11.70 -24.39
N ASP A 189 -6.00 -12.55 -25.41
CA ASP A 189 -7.05 -13.47 -25.87
C ASP A 189 -7.27 -14.61 -24.88
N LYS A 190 -6.18 -15.18 -24.33
CA LYS A 190 -6.24 -16.20 -23.27
C LYS A 190 -7.01 -15.70 -22.04
N ARG A 191 -6.71 -14.48 -21.57
CA ARG A 191 -7.44 -13.83 -20.46
C ARG A 191 -8.90 -13.59 -20.80
N ARG A 192 -9.19 -13.04 -21.98
CA ARG A 192 -10.56 -12.77 -22.43
C ARG A 192 -11.41 -14.04 -22.46
N GLU A 193 -10.84 -15.13 -22.95
CA GLU A 193 -11.53 -16.42 -22.99
C GLU A 193 -11.78 -16.97 -21.59
N TRP A 194 -10.79 -16.89 -20.69
CA TRP A 194 -10.97 -17.30 -19.30
C TRP A 194 -12.08 -16.49 -18.61
N LEU A 195 -12.10 -15.16 -18.78
CA LEU A 195 -13.15 -14.28 -18.25
C LEU A 195 -14.53 -14.56 -18.84
N ARG A 196 -14.60 -15.00 -20.11
CA ARG A 196 -15.85 -15.37 -20.77
C ARG A 196 -16.50 -16.58 -20.10
N VAL A 197 -15.69 -17.56 -19.69
CA VAL A 197 -16.17 -18.75 -18.99
C VAL A 197 -16.22 -18.56 -17.47
N HIS A 198 -15.68 -17.46 -16.92
CA HIS A 198 -15.75 -17.08 -15.50
C HIS A 198 -16.43 -15.70 -15.28
N PRO A 199 -17.72 -15.54 -15.64
CA PRO A 199 -18.36 -14.22 -15.71
C PRO A 199 -18.43 -13.47 -14.37
N SER A 200 -18.48 -14.16 -13.23
CA SER A 200 -18.47 -13.53 -11.88
C SER A 200 -17.17 -12.78 -11.57
N PHE A 201 -16.09 -13.10 -12.28
CA PHE A 201 -14.79 -12.45 -12.12
C PHE A 201 -14.62 -11.22 -13.01
N GLY A 202 -15.39 -11.07 -14.09
CA GLY A 202 -15.29 -9.98 -15.06
C GLY A 202 -15.84 -8.62 -14.61
N VAL A 203 -16.19 -8.45 -13.34
CA VAL A 203 -16.77 -7.21 -12.80
C VAL A 203 -15.70 -6.33 -12.16
N GLY A 204 -15.47 -5.15 -12.76
CA GLY A 204 -14.63 -4.08 -12.21
C GLY A 204 -13.12 -4.27 -12.37
N ASP A 205 -12.36 -3.21 -12.11
CA ASP A 205 -10.90 -3.23 -12.17
C ASP A 205 -10.31 -3.83 -10.88
N ARG A 206 -10.13 -5.15 -10.86
CA ARG A 206 -9.54 -5.87 -9.72
C ARG A 206 -8.04 -5.59 -9.62
N ILE A 207 -7.56 -5.42 -8.38
CA ILE A 207 -6.15 -5.22 -8.07
C ILE A 207 -5.63 -6.38 -7.21
N VAL A 208 -4.51 -6.97 -7.64
CA VAL A 208 -3.69 -7.85 -6.79
C VAL A 208 -2.44 -7.07 -6.38
N LEU A 209 -2.32 -6.75 -5.10
CA LEU A 209 -1.14 -6.12 -4.54
C LEU A 209 -0.05 -7.17 -4.31
N VAL A 210 1.11 -6.96 -4.89
CA VAL A 210 2.28 -7.83 -4.76
C VAL A 210 3.36 -7.10 -3.98
N THR A 211 3.84 -7.75 -2.93
CA THR A 211 4.97 -7.30 -2.10
C THR A 211 5.82 -8.52 -1.74
N GLY A 212 7.01 -8.31 -1.21
CA GLY A 212 7.78 -9.43 -0.68
C GLY A 212 9.01 -9.05 0.12
N SER A 213 9.61 -10.06 0.72
CA SER A 213 10.91 -9.97 1.41
C SER A 213 11.77 -11.17 1.06
N GLN A 214 13.03 -11.14 1.45
CA GLN A 214 13.92 -12.29 1.33
C GLN A 214 13.41 -13.50 2.14
N PRO A 215 13.74 -14.75 1.73
CA PRO A 215 13.33 -15.99 2.42
C PRO A 215 14.00 -16.19 3.77
N SER A 216 15.22 -15.68 3.93
CA SER A 216 16.00 -15.87 5.14
C SER A 216 15.62 -14.87 6.22
N VAL A 217 15.82 -15.27 7.47
CA VAL A 217 15.79 -14.38 8.65
C VAL A 217 16.63 -13.13 8.39
N CYS A 218 16.15 -11.99 8.86
CA CYS A 218 16.88 -10.74 8.71
C CYS A 218 18.20 -10.74 9.48
N LYS A 219 19.22 -10.11 8.89
CA LYS A 219 20.51 -9.90 9.56
C LYS A 219 20.36 -8.92 10.71
N ASN A 220 19.57 -7.87 10.49
CA ASN A 220 19.18 -6.94 11.54
C ASN A 220 18.14 -7.60 12.46
N PRO A 221 18.40 -7.73 13.78
CA PRO A 221 17.51 -8.42 14.71
C PRO A 221 16.08 -7.84 14.79
N VAL A 222 15.90 -6.56 14.47
CA VAL A 222 14.56 -5.93 14.45
C VAL A 222 13.90 -5.98 13.07
N GLY A 223 14.62 -6.44 12.05
CA GLY A 223 14.19 -6.42 10.65
C GLY A 223 12.91 -7.21 10.40
N ASP A 224 12.82 -8.43 10.92
CA ASP A 224 11.62 -9.27 10.74
C ASP A 224 10.39 -8.67 11.44
N HIS A 225 10.57 -8.03 12.60
CA HIS A 225 9.48 -7.30 13.27
C HIS A 225 8.98 -6.12 12.43
N LEU A 226 9.90 -5.35 11.84
CA LEU A 226 9.52 -4.28 10.91
C LEU A 226 8.82 -4.84 9.67
N GLN A 227 9.31 -5.92 9.08
CA GLN A 227 8.69 -6.54 7.91
C GLN A 227 7.24 -6.99 8.21
N LEU A 228 6.99 -7.56 9.39
CA LEU A 228 5.64 -7.88 9.82
C LEU A 228 4.73 -6.64 9.90
N ARG A 229 5.24 -5.53 10.45
CA ARG A 229 4.45 -4.28 10.54
C ARG A 229 4.20 -3.64 9.18
N LEU A 230 5.21 -3.66 8.31
CA LEU A 230 5.12 -3.19 6.92
C LEU A 230 4.10 -4.03 6.13
N PHE A 231 4.08 -5.34 6.34
CA PHE A 231 3.08 -6.22 5.76
C PHE A 231 1.67 -5.93 6.30
N LYS A 232 1.50 -5.81 7.63
CA LYS A 232 0.22 -5.44 8.25
C LYS A 232 -0.35 -4.17 7.63
N ASN A 233 0.46 -3.13 7.42
CA ASN A 233 0.02 -1.88 6.78
C ASN A 233 -0.61 -2.13 5.39
N LYS A 234 0.02 -2.96 4.56
CA LYS A 234 -0.49 -3.33 3.23
C LYS A 234 -1.79 -4.15 3.32
N VAL A 235 -1.88 -5.08 4.27
CA VAL A 235 -3.10 -5.86 4.54
C VAL A 235 -4.25 -4.95 4.98
N ASP A 236 -3.99 -3.99 5.86
CA ASP A 236 -5.01 -3.04 6.31
C ASP A 236 -5.50 -2.16 5.16
N TYR A 237 -4.60 -1.68 4.30
CA TYR A 237 -4.95 -0.91 3.11
C TYR A 237 -5.83 -1.74 2.18
N CYS A 238 -5.40 -2.95 1.81
CA CYS A 238 -6.19 -3.78 0.92
C CYS A 238 -7.54 -4.21 1.50
N ARG A 239 -7.66 -4.37 2.83
CA ARG A 239 -8.95 -4.62 3.48
C ARG A 239 -9.94 -3.47 3.31
N PHE A 240 -9.46 -2.23 3.25
CA PHE A 240 -10.29 -1.04 3.00
C PHE A 240 -10.75 -0.97 1.55
N HIS A 241 -9.84 -1.23 0.61
CA HIS A 241 -10.04 -0.99 -0.83
C HIS A 241 -10.47 -2.23 -1.62
N GLY A 242 -10.57 -3.39 -0.96
CA GLY A 242 -11.00 -4.64 -1.62
C GLY A 242 -9.97 -5.23 -2.59
N CYS A 243 -8.68 -4.93 -2.40
CA CYS A 243 -7.61 -5.63 -3.14
C CYS A 243 -7.18 -6.92 -2.42
N GLU A 244 -6.62 -7.83 -3.20
CA GLU A 244 -5.95 -9.02 -2.67
C GLU A 244 -4.47 -8.72 -2.41
N VAL A 245 -3.85 -9.45 -1.49
CA VAL A 245 -2.43 -9.31 -1.16
C VAL A 245 -1.71 -10.62 -1.42
N PHE A 246 -0.75 -10.58 -2.34
CA PHE A 246 0.20 -11.66 -2.56
C PHE A 246 1.56 -11.29 -1.98
N TYR A 247 1.94 -11.96 -0.88
CA TYR A 247 3.23 -11.77 -0.24
C TYR A 247 4.20 -12.86 -0.66
N ASN A 248 5.25 -12.49 -1.38
CA ASN A 248 6.30 -13.42 -1.76
C ASN A 248 7.47 -13.39 -0.78
N ASN A 249 7.88 -14.56 -0.32
CA ASN A 249 9.09 -14.73 0.49
C ASN A 249 10.04 -15.77 -0.09
N VAL A 250 9.96 -16.07 -1.39
CA VAL A 250 10.82 -17.05 -2.07
C VAL A 250 11.42 -16.48 -3.35
N LEU A 251 12.57 -17.02 -3.78
CA LEU A 251 13.16 -16.69 -5.07
C LEU A 251 12.61 -17.62 -6.14
N LEU A 252 11.77 -17.10 -7.03
CA LEU A 252 11.24 -17.88 -8.17
C LEU A 252 12.27 -18.04 -9.30
N ASP A 253 13.24 -17.12 -9.41
CA ASP A 253 14.42 -17.26 -10.24
C ASP A 253 15.66 -17.10 -9.35
N PRO A 254 16.49 -18.15 -9.14
CA PRO A 254 17.70 -18.07 -8.35
C PRO A 254 18.71 -17.03 -8.83
N LYS A 255 18.66 -16.60 -10.10
CA LYS A 255 19.54 -15.57 -10.65
C LYS A 255 19.03 -14.16 -10.36
N GLY A 256 17.72 -13.98 -10.25
CA GLY A 256 17.07 -12.70 -9.97
C GLY A 256 16.97 -12.45 -8.47
N THR A 257 18.00 -11.84 -7.88
CA THR A 257 18.05 -11.54 -6.43
C THR A 257 17.87 -10.06 -6.12
N GLY A 258 17.67 -9.72 -4.84
CA GLY A 258 17.48 -8.34 -4.41
C GLY A 258 16.24 -7.70 -5.05
N PHE A 259 16.37 -6.44 -5.47
CA PHE A 259 15.30 -5.71 -6.17
C PHE A 259 14.89 -6.34 -7.52
N TRP A 260 15.73 -7.17 -8.15
CA TRP A 260 15.37 -7.88 -9.38
C TRP A 260 14.40 -9.06 -9.16
N ALA A 261 14.24 -9.53 -7.91
CA ALA A 261 13.36 -10.64 -7.58
C ALA A 261 11.87 -10.32 -7.79
N LYS A 262 11.51 -9.04 -7.98
CA LYS A 262 10.12 -8.61 -8.22
C LYS A 262 9.58 -9.08 -9.57
N TYR A 263 10.41 -9.20 -10.61
CA TYR A 263 9.92 -9.49 -11.97
C TYR A 263 9.37 -10.90 -12.14
N PRO A 264 10.05 -11.96 -11.65
CA PRO A 264 9.47 -13.30 -11.68
C PRO A 264 8.14 -13.42 -10.97
N ILE A 265 8.00 -12.80 -9.79
CA ILE A 265 6.75 -12.85 -9.03
C ILE A 265 5.63 -12.05 -9.69
N LEU A 266 5.93 -10.90 -10.30
CA LEU A 266 4.93 -10.13 -11.04
C LEU A 266 4.41 -10.90 -12.27
N ARG A 267 5.31 -11.55 -13.01
CA ARG A 267 4.92 -12.40 -14.15
C ARG A 267 4.07 -13.57 -13.68
N ALA A 268 4.48 -14.27 -12.62
CA ALA A 268 3.71 -15.38 -12.07
C ALA A 268 2.33 -14.93 -11.56
N ALA A 269 2.25 -13.77 -10.89
CA ALA A 269 0.99 -13.18 -10.43
C ALA A 269 0.06 -12.84 -11.60
N MET A 270 0.56 -12.28 -12.70
CA MET A 270 -0.25 -12.02 -13.90
C MET A 270 -0.91 -13.30 -14.42
N VAL A 271 -0.15 -14.39 -14.50
CA VAL A 271 -0.66 -15.68 -15.02
C VAL A 271 -1.57 -16.39 -14.02
N ALA A 272 -1.32 -16.24 -12.72
CA ALA A 272 -2.14 -16.83 -11.66
C ALA A 272 -3.46 -16.08 -11.44
N HIS A 273 -3.51 -14.79 -11.80
CA HIS A 273 -4.65 -13.91 -11.60
C HIS A 273 -5.18 -13.31 -12.91
N PRO A 274 -5.74 -14.12 -13.85
CA PRO A 274 -6.29 -13.62 -15.11
C PRO A 274 -7.45 -12.64 -14.89
N GLU A 275 -8.15 -12.72 -13.75
CA GLU A 275 -9.19 -11.80 -13.30
C GLU A 275 -8.67 -10.42 -12.88
N ALA A 276 -7.41 -10.33 -12.46
CA ALA A 276 -6.83 -9.06 -12.05
C ALA A 276 -6.60 -8.18 -13.27
N GLU A 277 -7.12 -6.95 -13.25
CA GLU A 277 -6.83 -5.97 -14.28
C GLU A 277 -5.48 -5.30 -14.02
N TRP A 278 -5.15 -5.10 -12.75
CA TRP A 278 -3.89 -4.49 -12.31
C TRP A 278 -3.15 -5.37 -11.32
N ILE A 279 -1.86 -5.54 -11.55
CA ILE A 279 -0.91 -6.01 -10.54
C ILE A 279 -0.24 -4.77 -9.94
N TYR A 280 -0.31 -4.63 -8.62
CA TYR A 280 0.21 -3.47 -7.90
C TYR A 280 1.47 -3.86 -7.10
N TRP A 281 2.64 -3.57 -7.64
CA TRP A 281 3.90 -3.77 -6.91
C TRP A 281 4.08 -2.68 -5.84
N VAL A 282 4.38 -3.11 -4.62
CA VAL A 282 4.73 -2.21 -3.51
C VAL A 282 5.92 -2.82 -2.75
N ASP A 283 7.07 -2.14 -2.78
CA ASP A 283 8.26 -2.54 -2.03
C ASP A 283 7.95 -2.71 -0.53
N SER A 284 8.71 -3.57 0.14
CA SER A 284 8.46 -3.87 1.55
C SER A 284 8.56 -2.61 2.43
N ASP A 285 9.51 -1.72 2.15
CA ASP A 285 9.79 -0.47 2.87
C ASP A 285 8.90 0.72 2.44
N ALA A 286 7.92 0.49 1.56
CA ALA A 286 6.89 1.47 1.23
C ALA A 286 5.64 1.29 2.12
N ILE A 287 5.20 2.39 2.72
CA ILE A 287 4.08 2.42 3.69
C ILE A 287 2.95 3.25 3.10
N PHE A 288 1.74 2.68 3.05
CA PHE A 288 0.53 3.45 2.81
C PHE A 288 0.29 4.36 4.01
N THR A 289 0.37 5.67 3.80
CA THR A 289 0.18 6.70 4.83
C THR A 289 -1.12 7.45 4.65
N ASP A 290 -1.82 7.28 3.53
CA ASP A 290 -3.24 7.59 3.40
C ASP A 290 -4.06 6.31 3.20
N MET A 291 -4.65 5.82 4.28
CA MET A 291 -5.40 4.55 4.26
C MET A 291 -6.74 4.68 3.55
N GLU A 292 -7.26 5.91 3.38
CA GLU A 292 -8.56 6.17 2.76
C GLU A 292 -8.42 6.55 1.26
N PHE A 293 -7.20 6.82 0.77
CA PHE A 293 -6.98 7.18 -0.63
C PHE A 293 -7.20 6.00 -1.57
N LYS A 294 -8.10 6.18 -2.54
CA LYS A 294 -8.38 5.24 -3.62
C LYS A 294 -7.63 5.64 -4.88
N VAL A 295 -6.93 4.68 -5.48
CA VAL A 295 -6.23 4.90 -6.75
C VAL A 295 -7.25 5.22 -7.86
N PRO A 296 -7.09 6.33 -8.62
CA PRO A 296 -8.04 6.73 -9.65
C PRO A 296 -7.79 5.94 -10.96
N LEU A 297 -8.12 4.66 -10.99
CA LEU A 297 -7.81 3.75 -12.12
C LEU A 297 -8.33 4.24 -13.49
N GLU A 298 -9.49 4.90 -13.52
CA GLU A 298 -10.05 5.50 -14.75
C GLU A 298 -9.11 6.53 -15.40
N LYS A 299 -8.30 7.23 -14.60
CA LYS A 299 -7.25 8.14 -15.10
C LYS A 299 -6.21 7.41 -15.97
N TYR A 300 -5.99 6.12 -15.69
CA TYR A 300 -4.94 5.31 -16.30
C TYR A 300 -5.44 4.33 -17.36
N LYS A 301 -6.71 4.42 -17.78
CA LYS A 301 -7.34 3.47 -18.71
C LYS A 301 -6.58 3.24 -20.02
N ASP A 302 -5.89 4.26 -20.53
CA ASP A 302 -5.14 4.16 -21.80
C ASP A 302 -3.67 3.71 -21.64
N HIS A 303 -3.25 3.47 -20.38
CA HIS A 303 -1.89 3.12 -19.99
C HIS A 303 -1.83 1.70 -19.40
N ASN A 304 -0.62 1.12 -19.43
CA ASN A 304 -0.35 -0.22 -18.93
C ASN A 304 0.65 -0.22 -17.77
N LEU A 305 1.46 0.84 -17.60
CA LEU A 305 2.35 1.01 -16.46
C LEU A 305 2.13 2.40 -15.87
N VAL A 306 1.94 2.48 -14.56
CA VAL A 306 1.85 3.73 -13.80
C VAL A 306 2.89 3.72 -12.71
N VAL A 307 3.78 4.72 -12.73
CA VAL A 307 4.92 4.81 -11.82
C VAL A 307 5.11 6.26 -11.40
N HIS A 308 5.63 6.51 -10.19
CA HIS A 308 5.96 7.87 -9.79
C HIS A 308 7.11 8.41 -10.64
N GLY A 309 7.00 9.65 -11.13
CA GLY A 309 8.13 10.31 -11.78
C GLY A 309 7.76 11.54 -12.61
N TRP A 310 8.78 12.11 -13.25
CA TRP A 310 8.63 13.31 -14.08
C TRP A 310 9.35 13.21 -15.41
N TRP A 311 8.61 13.38 -16.50
CA TRP A 311 9.17 13.31 -17.86
C TRP A 311 10.32 14.30 -18.11
N HIS A 312 10.28 15.48 -17.50
CA HIS A 312 11.35 16.47 -17.66
C HIS A 312 12.66 16.00 -17.01
N MET A 313 12.60 15.31 -15.88
CA MET A 313 13.78 14.72 -15.21
C MET A 313 14.28 13.48 -15.95
N VAL A 314 13.37 12.66 -16.51
CA VAL A 314 13.76 11.52 -17.37
C VAL A 314 14.59 12.04 -18.54
N LYS A 315 14.13 13.09 -19.24
CA LYS A 315 14.86 13.73 -20.34
C LYS A 315 16.21 14.32 -19.93
N GLN A 316 16.33 14.75 -18.67
CA GLN A 316 17.60 15.23 -18.09
C GLN A 316 18.54 14.09 -17.70
N GLN A 317 18.11 12.83 -17.85
CA GLN A 317 18.85 11.63 -17.51
C GLN A 317 19.18 11.56 -16.01
N SER A 318 18.23 11.99 -15.18
CA SER A 318 18.34 11.88 -13.73
C SER A 318 17.90 10.49 -13.27
N TRP A 319 18.69 9.89 -12.39
CA TRP A 319 18.47 8.57 -11.80
C TRP A 319 17.26 8.57 -10.85
N THR A 320 16.93 9.70 -10.23
CA THR A 320 15.77 9.87 -9.36
C THR A 320 14.53 10.38 -10.10
N SER A 321 14.55 10.35 -11.45
CA SER A 321 13.43 10.82 -12.27
C SER A 321 12.17 9.96 -12.20
N VAL A 322 12.32 8.70 -11.78
CA VAL A 322 11.24 7.75 -11.51
C VAL A 322 11.58 6.95 -10.25
N ASN A 323 10.60 6.25 -9.70
CA ASN A 323 10.83 5.27 -8.64
C ASN A 323 10.20 3.91 -8.97
N ALA A 324 11.01 2.85 -9.01
CA ALA A 324 10.53 1.50 -9.38
C ALA A 324 10.05 0.65 -8.18
N GLY A 325 9.86 1.28 -7.01
CA GLY A 325 9.44 0.59 -5.80
C GLY A 325 7.93 0.53 -5.59
N VAL A 326 7.17 1.40 -6.25
CA VAL A 326 5.71 1.41 -6.20
C VAL A 326 5.18 1.68 -7.60
N PHE A 327 4.45 0.72 -8.18
CA PHE A 327 3.87 0.90 -9.52
C PHE A 327 2.70 -0.05 -9.79
N LEU A 328 1.78 0.41 -10.63
CA LEU A 328 0.71 -0.42 -11.18
C LEU A 328 1.10 -0.90 -12.57
N ILE A 329 0.90 -2.18 -12.84
CA ILE A 329 1.10 -2.75 -14.18
C ILE A 329 -0.12 -3.57 -14.59
N ARG A 330 -0.70 -3.25 -15.75
CA ARG A 330 -1.92 -3.88 -16.27
C ARG A 330 -1.65 -5.34 -16.64
N ASN A 331 -2.56 -6.25 -16.37
CA ASN A 331 -2.40 -7.66 -16.75
C ASN A 331 -2.69 -7.86 -18.24
N CYS A 332 -1.70 -7.64 -19.10
CA CYS A 332 -1.87 -7.72 -20.56
C CYS A 332 -0.60 -8.21 -21.26
N GLN A 333 -0.73 -8.60 -22.53
CA GLN A 333 0.38 -9.08 -23.36
C GLN A 333 1.56 -8.09 -23.36
N TRP A 334 1.27 -6.80 -23.50
CA TRP A 334 2.27 -5.73 -23.45
C TRP A 334 3.10 -5.78 -22.16
N SER A 335 2.46 -6.03 -21.02
CA SER A 335 3.12 -6.02 -19.72
C SER A 335 4.01 -7.23 -19.50
N LEU A 336 3.62 -8.42 -20.00
CA LEU A 336 4.48 -9.60 -19.96
C LEU A 336 5.76 -9.36 -20.77
N GLU A 337 5.64 -8.80 -21.98
CA GLU A 337 6.78 -8.45 -22.82
C GLU A 337 7.65 -7.34 -22.21
N PHE A 338 7.01 -6.36 -21.57
CA PHE A 338 7.72 -5.27 -20.89
C PHE A 338 8.51 -5.79 -19.68
N ILE A 339 7.92 -6.67 -18.87
CA ILE A 339 8.59 -7.30 -17.72
C ILE A 339 9.80 -8.11 -18.20
N ASP A 340 9.66 -8.90 -19.27
CA ASP A 340 10.77 -9.70 -19.81
C ASP A 340 11.93 -8.80 -20.28
N GLU A 341 11.62 -7.72 -21.03
CA GLU A 341 12.63 -6.75 -21.48
C GLU A 341 13.29 -6.04 -20.29
N TRP A 342 12.51 -5.61 -19.31
CA TRP A 342 13.01 -4.91 -18.12
C TRP A 342 13.92 -5.83 -17.29
N ALA A 343 13.48 -7.06 -17.02
CA ALA A 343 14.23 -8.09 -16.32
C ALA A 343 15.52 -8.50 -17.06
N SER A 344 15.56 -8.40 -18.39
CA SER A 344 16.76 -8.72 -19.19
C SER A 344 17.96 -7.81 -18.90
N MET A 345 17.74 -6.67 -18.21
CA MET A 345 18.79 -5.76 -17.75
C MET A 345 19.35 -6.12 -16.37
N GLY A 346 18.78 -7.13 -15.73
CA GLY A 346 19.19 -7.65 -14.43
C GLY A 346 20.20 -8.81 -14.50
N PRO A 347 20.57 -9.36 -13.35
CA PRO A 347 21.49 -10.51 -13.22
C PRO A 347 21.01 -11.80 -13.92
N GLN A 348 19.72 -11.92 -14.20
CA GLN A 348 19.11 -13.00 -14.98
C GLN A 348 19.34 -12.85 -16.50
N GLY A 349 19.68 -11.65 -16.96
CA GLY A 349 19.81 -11.33 -18.38
C GLY A 349 21.14 -11.77 -19.01
N PRO A 350 21.19 -11.92 -20.35
CA PRO A 350 22.36 -12.41 -21.07
C PRO A 350 23.54 -11.43 -21.12
N ALA A 351 23.30 -10.13 -20.86
CA ALA A 351 24.31 -9.07 -20.89
C ALA A 351 24.51 -8.39 -19.52
N LYS A 352 24.25 -9.13 -18.44
CA LYS A 352 24.27 -8.62 -17.05
C LYS A 352 25.54 -7.84 -16.67
N GLU A 353 26.70 -8.24 -17.18
CA GLU A 353 27.97 -7.57 -16.84
C GLU A 353 28.06 -6.15 -17.43
N LYS A 354 27.33 -5.85 -18.52
CA LYS A 354 27.40 -4.57 -19.24
C LYS A 354 26.38 -3.54 -18.78
N TRP A 355 25.28 -3.99 -18.16
CA TRP A 355 24.15 -3.11 -17.88
C TRP A 355 24.46 -2.05 -16.82
N GLY A 356 25.27 -2.38 -15.81
CA GLY A 356 25.71 -1.40 -14.81
C GLY A 356 26.44 -0.22 -15.43
N GLU A 357 27.47 -0.50 -16.25
CA GLU A 357 28.25 0.51 -16.97
C GLU A 357 27.39 1.33 -17.94
N THR A 358 26.51 0.66 -18.68
CA THR A 358 25.58 1.29 -19.63
C THR A 358 24.66 2.29 -18.93
N GLN A 359 24.05 1.87 -17.81
CA GLN A 359 23.16 2.72 -17.03
C GLN A 359 23.92 3.86 -16.34
N LYS A 360 25.10 3.59 -15.78
CA LYS A 360 25.96 4.61 -15.14
C LYS A 360 26.43 5.68 -16.13
N SER A 361 26.69 5.29 -17.37
CA SER A 361 27.05 6.22 -18.45
C SER A 361 25.85 7.01 -18.97
N LEU A 362 24.65 6.42 -18.92
CA LEU A 362 23.42 7.09 -19.32
C LEU A 362 22.95 8.13 -18.28
N LEU A 363 23.01 7.79 -16.99
CA LEU A 363 22.41 8.54 -15.89
C LEU A 363 23.46 9.31 -15.10
N LYS A 364 23.43 10.64 -15.19
CA LYS A 364 24.53 11.52 -14.78
C LYS A 364 24.76 11.54 -13.26
N ASP A 365 23.69 11.39 -12.51
CA ASP A 365 23.61 11.46 -11.04
C ASP A 365 23.39 10.09 -10.40
N LYS A 366 23.43 9.00 -11.18
CA LYS A 366 23.34 7.64 -10.63
C LYS A 366 24.44 7.44 -9.60
N LEU A 367 24.13 7.01 -8.38
CA LEU A 367 25.14 6.82 -7.34
C LEU A 367 25.92 5.52 -7.56
N TYR A 368 25.22 4.39 -7.65
CA TYR A 368 25.83 3.07 -7.67
C TYR A 368 26.29 2.62 -9.07
N PRO A 369 27.38 1.85 -9.19
CA PRO A 369 27.88 1.37 -10.49
C PRO A 369 27.12 0.14 -11.02
N GLY A 370 26.51 -0.66 -10.14
CA GLY A 370 25.80 -1.89 -10.52
C GLY A 370 24.50 -1.62 -11.28
N SER A 371 23.98 -2.64 -11.97
CA SER A 371 22.66 -2.56 -12.61
C SER A 371 21.54 -2.57 -11.57
N ASP A 372 20.59 -1.65 -11.69
CA ASP A 372 19.38 -1.59 -10.88
C ASP A 372 18.13 -1.43 -11.75
N ASP A 373 17.01 -1.87 -11.20
CA ASP A 373 15.74 -1.93 -11.89
C ASP A 373 15.17 -0.53 -12.20
N GLN A 374 15.33 0.42 -11.29
CA GLN A 374 14.96 1.82 -11.54
C GLN A 374 15.74 2.43 -12.71
N SER A 375 17.06 2.24 -12.74
CA SER A 375 17.90 2.68 -13.87
C SER A 375 17.51 2.02 -15.18
N ALA A 376 17.16 0.72 -15.16
CA ALA A 376 16.71 0.01 -16.34
C ALA A 376 15.38 0.57 -16.88
N LEU A 377 14.44 0.94 -16.02
CA LEU A 377 13.21 1.61 -16.43
C LEU A 377 13.51 2.93 -17.15
N ILE A 378 14.38 3.76 -16.57
CA ILE A 378 14.76 5.03 -17.17
C ILE A 378 15.45 4.80 -18.53
N TYR A 379 16.29 3.77 -18.63
CA TYR A 379 16.88 3.36 -19.90
C TYR A 379 15.81 3.04 -20.95
N LEU A 380 14.81 2.23 -20.61
CA LEU A 380 13.70 1.89 -21.53
C LEU A 380 12.93 3.13 -21.97
N LEU A 381 12.62 4.04 -21.04
CA LEU A 381 11.92 5.29 -21.32
C LEU A 381 12.71 6.28 -22.19
N LEU A 382 14.04 6.18 -22.20
CA LEU A 382 14.93 7.03 -22.98
C LEU A 382 15.32 6.42 -24.32
N LYS A 383 15.65 5.12 -24.35
CA LYS A 383 16.25 4.43 -25.50
C LYS A 383 15.24 3.62 -26.30
N GLN A 384 14.15 3.19 -25.67
CA GLN A 384 13.09 2.41 -26.31
C GLN A 384 11.72 3.12 -26.20
N ARG A 385 11.73 4.46 -26.12
CA ARG A 385 10.51 5.28 -25.94
C ARG A 385 9.45 4.98 -26.99
N GLN A 386 9.82 4.82 -28.25
CA GLN A 386 8.87 4.53 -29.34
C GLN A 386 8.14 3.19 -29.15
N LYS A 387 8.77 2.24 -28.47
CA LYS A 387 8.19 0.92 -28.20
C LYS A 387 7.31 0.93 -26.94
N TRP A 388 7.76 1.60 -25.88
CA TRP A 388 7.14 1.47 -24.56
C TRP A 388 6.48 2.74 -24.02
N GLY A 389 7.03 3.91 -24.35
CA GLY A 389 6.77 5.16 -23.64
C GLY A 389 5.31 5.62 -23.66
N ASP A 390 4.57 5.33 -24.74
CA ASP A 390 3.17 5.76 -24.89
C ASP A 390 2.21 4.99 -23.96
N LYS A 391 2.64 3.85 -23.42
CA LYS A 391 1.87 3.05 -22.45
C LYS A 391 2.32 3.25 -21.00
N VAL A 392 3.30 4.12 -20.76
CA VAL A 392 3.80 4.44 -19.41
C VAL A 392 3.28 5.81 -18.97
N TYR A 393 2.58 5.85 -17.84
CA TYR A 393 2.18 7.07 -17.16
C TYR A 393 3.15 7.39 -16.01
N LEU A 394 3.72 8.60 -16.02
CA LEU A 394 4.53 9.11 -14.91
C LEU A 394 3.66 9.98 -14.00
N GLU A 395 3.25 9.44 -12.86
CA GLU A 395 2.36 10.09 -11.91
C GLU A 395 3.11 11.06 -11.00
N SER A 396 2.62 12.29 -10.93
CA SER A 396 3.19 13.39 -10.14
C SER A 396 2.16 14.41 -9.64
N GLU A 397 0.87 14.22 -9.91
CA GLU A 397 -0.21 15.10 -9.44
C GLU A 397 -0.60 14.85 -7.99
N TYR A 398 -0.25 13.67 -7.47
CA TYR A 398 -0.34 13.35 -6.06
C TYR A 398 0.91 12.58 -5.62
N ASN A 399 1.04 12.42 -4.31
CA ASN A 399 2.11 11.67 -3.66
C ASN A 399 1.98 10.15 -3.88
N PHE A 400 1.98 9.71 -5.16
CA PHE A 400 1.92 8.29 -5.54
C PHE A 400 3.00 7.50 -4.82
N GLN A 401 4.17 8.11 -4.70
CA GLN A 401 5.23 7.73 -3.77
C GLN A 401 5.94 9.01 -3.33
N SER A 402 6.28 9.12 -2.04
CA SER A 402 7.00 10.25 -1.46
C SER A 402 8.23 9.79 -0.72
N TYR A 403 9.35 10.47 -0.94
CA TYR A 403 10.59 10.23 -0.22
C TYR A 403 10.43 10.59 1.26
N TRP A 404 10.68 9.61 2.14
CA TRP A 404 10.32 9.67 3.54
C TRP A 404 10.89 10.88 4.31
N LEU A 405 12.12 11.33 4.02
CA LEU A 405 12.72 12.50 4.69
C LEU A 405 11.90 13.77 4.52
N GLY A 406 11.20 13.92 3.39
CA GLY A 406 10.34 15.08 3.13
C GLY A 406 8.97 15.00 3.83
N VAL A 407 8.67 13.89 4.50
CA VAL A 407 7.32 13.56 4.99
C VAL A 407 7.27 13.40 6.51
N VAL A 408 8.18 12.60 7.08
CA VAL A 408 8.01 12.06 8.44
C VAL A 408 7.92 13.11 9.54
N ASP A 409 8.62 14.24 9.38
CA ASP A 409 8.59 15.34 10.35
C ASP A 409 7.28 16.15 10.30
N GLY A 410 6.54 16.06 9.19
CA GLY A 410 5.27 16.76 8.99
C GLY A 410 4.03 16.00 9.48
N LEU A 411 4.16 14.72 9.85
CA LEU A 411 3.01 13.83 10.12
C LEU A 411 2.10 14.32 11.26
N ASP A 412 2.67 14.91 12.32
CA ASP A 412 1.89 15.50 13.41
C ASP A 412 1.08 16.72 12.94
N ASN A 413 1.64 17.52 12.04
CA ASN A 413 0.96 18.68 11.47
C ASN A 413 -0.18 18.25 10.54
N ILE A 414 0.06 17.22 9.72
CA ILE A 414 -0.98 16.62 8.87
C ILE A 414 -2.12 16.08 9.76
N THR A 415 -1.81 15.38 10.84
CA THR A 415 -2.83 14.88 11.79
C THR A 415 -3.69 16.02 12.32
N LYS A 416 -3.08 17.12 12.76
CA LYS A 416 -3.79 18.30 13.26
C LYS A 416 -4.73 18.90 12.21
N GLY A 417 -4.25 19.04 10.97
CA GLY A 417 -5.07 19.60 9.88
C GLY A 417 -6.32 18.76 9.59
N TYR A 418 -6.18 17.43 9.55
CA TYR A 418 -7.31 16.52 9.37
C TYR A 418 -8.28 16.55 10.57
N MET A 419 -7.78 16.70 11.79
CA MET A 419 -8.62 16.85 12.99
C MET A 419 -9.42 18.16 12.99
N GLU A 420 -8.86 19.26 12.47
CA GLU A 420 -9.58 20.53 12.32
C GLU A 420 -10.78 20.40 11.38
N VAL A 421 -10.61 19.68 10.27
CA VAL A 421 -11.71 19.39 9.34
C VAL A 421 -12.80 18.54 10.01
N ASP A 422 -12.41 17.49 10.72
CA ASP A 422 -13.37 16.60 11.38
C ASP A 422 -14.15 17.32 12.51
N ARG A 423 -13.52 18.27 13.23
CA ARG A 423 -14.17 19.09 14.28
C ARG A 423 -15.36 19.88 13.78
N GLU A 424 -15.29 20.38 12.56
CA GLU A 424 -16.36 21.22 12.01
C GLU A 424 -17.52 20.41 11.44
N MET A 425 -17.33 19.10 11.25
CA MET A 425 -18.31 18.24 10.58
C MET A 425 -18.76 17.06 11.43
N GLY A 426 -19.98 17.16 12.00
CA GLY A 426 -20.56 16.07 12.80
C GLY A 426 -20.66 14.73 12.05
N LYS A 427 -20.79 14.77 10.71
CA LYS A 427 -20.73 13.55 9.89
C LYS A 427 -19.36 12.86 9.98
N LEU A 428 -18.24 13.60 9.91
CA LEU A 428 -16.90 13.01 9.97
C LEU A 428 -16.51 12.51 11.37
N ARG A 429 -17.16 13.02 12.42
CA ARG A 429 -16.99 12.52 13.80
C ARG A 429 -17.80 11.27 14.11
N ARG A 430 -18.88 11.04 13.35
CA ARG A 430 -19.73 9.87 13.52
C ARG A 430 -18.94 8.57 13.35
N ARG A 431 -19.04 7.68 14.34
CA ARG A 431 -18.57 6.29 14.24
C ARG A 431 -19.29 5.55 13.12
N HIS A 432 -18.54 4.79 12.34
CA HIS A 432 -19.04 4.05 11.19
C HIS A 432 -18.23 2.76 11.01
N ALA A 433 -18.83 1.79 10.32
CA ALA A 433 -18.17 0.54 9.98
C ALA A 433 -16.98 0.80 9.05
N GLU A 434 -15.90 0.03 9.20
CA GLU A 434 -14.72 0.10 8.34
C GLU A 434 -15.08 -0.03 6.85
N LYS A 435 -16.10 -0.83 6.51
CA LYS A 435 -16.57 -1.08 5.14
C LYS A 435 -17.15 0.13 4.40
N VAL A 436 -17.43 1.22 5.09
CA VAL A 436 -17.88 2.48 4.45
C VAL A 436 -16.81 3.57 4.50
N SER A 437 -15.54 3.21 4.79
CA SER A 437 -14.46 4.19 4.95
C SER A 437 -14.18 5.00 3.68
N GLU A 438 -14.35 4.44 2.49
CA GLU A 438 -14.19 5.19 1.23
C GLU A 438 -15.11 6.42 1.19
N PHE A 439 -16.39 6.26 1.54
CA PHE A 439 -17.36 7.36 1.57
C PHE A 439 -16.93 8.51 2.52
N TYR A 440 -16.40 8.15 3.70
CA TYR A 440 -15.92 9.14 4.66
C TYR A 440 -14.58 9.76 4.25
N GLY A 441 -13.71 8.98 3.60
CA GLY A 441 -12.45 9.43 3.02
C GLY A 441 -12.68 10.49 1.93
N GLU A 442 -13.56 10.21 0.97
CA GLU A 442 -13.95 11.16 -0.08
C GLU A 442 -14.53 12.45 0.51
N MET A 443 -15.43 12.32 1.49
CA MET A 443 -15.97 13.48 2.20
C MET A 443 -14.87 14.30 2.87
N ARG A 444 -13.91 13.65 3.52
CA ARG A 444 -12.82 14.35 4.20
C ARG A 444 -11.89 15.04 3.21
N GLU A 445 -11.47 14.35 2.15
CA GLU A 445 -10.61 14.92 1.10
C GLU A 445 -11.27 16.13 0.41
N GLN A 446 -12.58 16.07 0.14
CA GLN A 446 -13.32 17.20 -0.41
C GLN A 446 -13.30 18.42 0.53
N ASN A 447 -13.49 18.21 1.84
CA ASN A 447 -13.44 19.31 2.80
C ASN A 447 -12.03 19.87 3.03
N MET A 448 -11.00 19.01 3.00
CA MET A 448 -9.60 19.45 2.98
C MET A 448 -9.33 20.36 1.78
N LYS A 449 -9.85 20.01 0.59
CA LYS A 449 -9.74 20.80 -0.62
C LYS A 449 -10.46 22.15 -0.52
N ASP A 450 -11.71 22.16 -0.06
CA ASP A 450 -12.54 23.37 0.05
C ASP A 450 -11.93 24.41 1.02
N LYS A 451 -11.21 23.95 2.04
CA LYS A 451 -10.47 24.80 2.99
C LYS A 451 -9.11 25.27 2.47
N GLY A 452 -8.70 24.87 1.26
CA GLY A 452 -7.38 25.16 0.73
C GLY A 452 -6.25 24.47 1.48
N MET A 453 -6.57 23.43 2.27
CA MET A 453 -5.61 22.59 3.02
C MET A 453 -5.06 21.45 2.14
N TRP A 454 -5.11 21.64 0.82
CA TRP A 454 -4.52 20.77 -0.20
C TRP A 454 -3.06 21.11 -0.52
N ARG A 455 -2.44 22.01 0.26
CA ARG A 455 -1.06 22.45 0.04
C ARG A 455 -0.05 21.40 0.51
N GLU A 456 1.19 21.52 0.04
CA GLU A 456 2.32 20.75 0.55
C GLU A 456 2.38 20.83 2.09
N ASN A 457 2.67 19.69 2.75
CA ASN A 457 2.82 19.53 4.21
C ASN A 457 1.54 19.54 5.07
N VAL A 458 0.34 19.55 4.46
CA VAL A 458 -0.94 19.43 5.19
C VAL A 458 -1.86 18.32 4.66
N ARG A 459 -1.73 17.94 3.39
CA ARG A 459 -2.40 16.76 2.84
C ARG A 459 -1.61 15.49 3.18
N ARG A 460 -2.32 14.38 3.45
CA ARG A 460 -1.68 13.06 3.60
C ARG A 460 -0.94 12.69 2.30
N PRO A 461 0.33 12.25 2.39
CA PRO A 461 0.95 11.53 1.29
C PRO A 461 0.26 10.17 1.15
N PHE A 462 0.11 9.69 -0.09
CA PHE A 462 -0.52 8.38 -0.29
C PHE A 462 0.43 7.26 0.14
N VAL A 463 1.65 7.26 -0.39
CA VAL A 463 2.71 6.33 0.03
C VAL A 463 3.94 7.08 0.52
N THR A 464 4.43 6.73 1.70
CA THR A 464 5.73 7.17 2.22
C THR A 464 6.72 6.03 2.03
N HIS A 465 7.76 6.25 1.22
CA HIS A 465 8.72 5.21 0.86
C HIS A 465 10.08 5.49 1.47
N PHE A 466 10.56 4.51 2.25
CA PHE A 466 11.81 4.57 2.99
C PHE A 466 13.03 4.15 2.15
N THR A 467 13.10 4.64 0.91
CA THR A 467 14.19 4.32 -0.02
C THR A 467 15.55 4.58 0.62
N GLY A 468 16.39 3.55 0.63
CA GLY A 468 17.73 3.58 1.22
C GLY A 468 17.73 3.39 2.74
N CYS A 469 16.61 3.03 3.36
CA CYS A 469 16.60 2.34 4.64
C CYS A 469 16.34 0.87 4.35
N GLU A 470 17.22 -0.03 4.80
CA GLU A 470 17.04 -1.46 4.56
C GLU A 470 16.73 -2.17 5.89
N PRO A 471 15.44 -2.35 6.25
CA PRO A 471 15.04 -2.92 7.55
C PRO A 471 15.74 -4.23 7.87
N CYS A 472 15.95 -5.05 6.84
CA CYS A 472 16.36 -6.42 7.01
C CYS A 472 17.86 -6.64 7.06
N SER A 473 18.63 -5.96 6.20
CA SER A 473 20.10 -5.99 6.26
C SER A 473 20.60 -5.15 7.44
N GLY A 474 19.89 -4.07 7.77
CA GLY A 474 20.36 -3.02 8.67
C GLY A 474 21.22 -1.97 7.97
N ASP A 475 21.41 -2.11 6.65
CA ASP A 475 22.13 -1.13 5.84
C ASP A 475 21.25 0.11 5.60
N TYR A 476 21.89 1.24 5.35
CA TYR A 476 21.19 2.49 5.08
C TYR A 476 22.07 3.45 4.28
N ASN A 477 21.44 4.42 3.62
CA ASN A 477 22.16 5.51 2.96
C ASN A 477 22.89 6.36 4.01
N PRO A 478 24.20 6.61 3.85
CA PRO A 478 25.01 7.31 4.85
C PRO A 478 24.62 8.78 5.08
N THR A 479 23.65 9.32 4.33
CA THR A 479 23.13 10.68 4.50
C THR A 479 22.25 10.81 5.76
N TYR A 480 21.80 9.69 6.34
CA TYR A 480 21.00 9.64 7.57
C TYR A 480 21.43 8.47 8.44
N THR A 481 20.96 8.42 9.69
CA THR A 481 21.28 7.36 10.65
C THR A 481 20.27 6.22 10.59
N TRP A 482 20.65 5.06 11.13
CA TRP A 482 19.70 3.96 11.35
C TRP A 482 18.55 4.38 12.27
N GLU A 483 18.83 5.20 13.28
CA GLU A 483 17.84 5.75 14.20
C GLU A 483 16.81 6.60 13.47
N ASP A 484 17.23 7.39 12.46
CA ASP A 484 16.31 8.17 11.63
C ASP A 484 15.38 7.26 10.82
N CYS A 485 15.93 6.20 10.20
CA CYS A 485 15.14 5.18 9.50
C CYS A 485 14.11 4.51 10.42
N TRP A 486 14.58 4.00 11.57
CA TRP A 486 13.75 3.31 12.55
C TRP A 486 12.62 4.20 13.06
N ASN A 487 12.96 5.39 13.55
CA ASN A 487 11.99 6.34 14.10
C ASN A 487 11.02 6.84 13.03
N GLY A 488 11.52 7.11 11.83
CA GLY A 488 10.68 7.50 10.69
C GLY A 488 9.66 6.41 10.33
N MET A 489 10.10 5.14 10.23
CA MET A 489 9.21 4.01 9.93
C MET A 489 8.16 3.82 11.03
N GLN A 490 8.56 3.89 12.30
CA GLN A 490 7.61 3.81 13.40
C GLN A 490 6.55 4.92 13.32
N LYS A 491 6.97 6.16 13.10
CA LYS A 491 6.04 7.29 12.95
C LYS A 491 5.07 7.08 11.79
N ALA A 492 5.57 6.71 10.61
CA ALA A 492 4.75 6.49 9.43
C ALA A 492 3.76 5.34 9.61
N LEU A 493 4.20 4.22 10.22
CA LEU A 493 3.35 3.07 10.52
C LEU A 493 2.25 3.43 11.53
N ASN A 494 2.59 4.11 12.63
CA ASN A 494 1.61 4.49 13.65
C ASN A 494 0.66 5.60 13.14
N PHE A 495 1.15 6.47 12.25
CA PHE A 495 0.32 7.48 11.58
C PHE A 495 -0.73 6.83 10.67
N ALA A 496 -0.35 5.81 9.91
CA ALA A 496 -1.27 5.02 9.10
C ALA A 496 -2.22 4.20 9.99
N ASP A 497 -1.69 3.52 11.01
CA ASP A 497 -2.45 2.68 11.93
C ASP A 497 -3.48 3.48 12.73
N ASN A 498 -3.22 4.75 13.04
CA ASN A 498 -4.21 5.65 13.64
C ASN A 498 -5.48 5.83 12.78
N GLN A 499 -5.36 5.74 11.46
CA GLN A 499 -6.52 5.81 10.57
C GLN A 499 -7.37 4.52 10.64
N VAL A 500 -6.71 3.39 10.90
CA VAL A 500 -7.34 2.08 11.13
C VAL A 500 -7.94 2.01 12.54
N LEU A 501 -7.14 2.21 13.58
CA LEU A 501 -7.52 2.11 14.99
C LEU A 501 -8.67 3.03 15.37
N ARG A 502 -8.80 4.19 14.72
CA ARG A 502 -9.93 5.09 14.96
C ARG A 502 -11.28 4.41 14.71
N ARG A 503 -11.37 3.43 13.80
CA ARG A 503 -12.58 2.63 13.56
C ARG A 503 -12.90 1.69 14.72
N TYR A 504 -11.87 1.28 15.45
CA TYR A 504 -11.98 0.46 16.66
C TYR A 504 -12.07 1.31 17.93
N GLY A 505 -12.07 2.65 17.80
CA GLY A 505 -12.18 3.57 18.92
C GLY A 505 -10.88 3.78 19.69
N PHE A 506 -9.72 3.60 19.04
CA PHE A 506 -8.40 3.80 19.65
C PHE A 506 -7.50 4.70 18.80
N VAL A 507 -6.43 5.21 19.42
CA VAL A 507 -5.37 5.97 18.75
C VAL A 507 -4.04 5.77 19.48
N HIS A 508 -2.93 5.76 18.75
CA HIS A 508 -1.59 5.98 19.28
C HIS A 508 -1.44 7.46 19.65
N PRO A 509 -1.27 7.82 20.94
CA PRO A 509 -1.12 9.21 21.37
C PRO A 509 0.26 9.77 21.01
N ASP A 510 1.26 8.91 20.82
CA ASP A 510 2.62 9.23 20.42
C ASP A 510 3.02 8.33 19.25
N LEU A 511 3.36 8.93 18.11
CA LEU A 511 3.73 8.21 16.89
C LEU A 511 5.05 7.41 17.04
N LEU A 512 5.87 7.68 18.06
CA LEU A 512 7.06 6.88 18.37
C LEU A 512 6.78 5.70 19.31
N ASN A 513 5.61 5.64 19.93
CA ASN A 513 5.24 4.56 20.84
C ASN A 513 4.24 3.60 20.17
N SER A 514 4.76 2.49 19.65
CA SER A 514 3.96 1.50 18.92
C SER A 514 3.14 0.56 19.82
N SER A 515 3.37 0.56 21.14
CA SER A 515 2.76 -0.40 22.08
C SER A 515 1.58 0.17 22.86
N LEU A 516 1.43 1.50 22.89
CA LEU A 516 0.43 2.18 23.70
C LEU A 516 -0.65 2.80 22.82
N VAL A 517 -1.89 2.43 23.09
CA VAL A 517 -3.07 3.09 22.50
C VAL A 517 -3.98 3.63 23.59
N THR A 518 -4.70 4.71 23.29
CA THR A 518 -5.71 5.29 24.18
C THR A 518 -7.08 5.23 23.53
N PRO A 519 -8.15 5.00 24.33
CA PRO A 519 -9.51 5.02 23.81
C PRO A 519 -9.91 6.43 23.37
N LEU A 520 -10.61 6.52 22.24
CA LEU A 520 -11.16 7.77 21.72
C LEU A 520 -12.56 8.06 22.30
N PRO A 521 -12.85 9.31 22.68
CA PRO A 521 -14.21 9.76 22.99
C PRO A 521 -15.20 9.44 21.87
N PHE A 522 -16.50 9.34 22.21
CA PHE A 522 -17.54 8.96 21.24
C PHE A 522 -17.61 9.88 20.01
N ASP A 523 -17.49 11.20 20.23
CA ASP A 523 -17.56 12.23 19.18
C ASP A 523 -16.18 12.81 18.84
N PHE A 524 -15.09 12.05 18.97
CA PHE A 524 -13.75 12.57 18.66
C PHE A 524 -13.61 13.00 17.17
N PRO A 525 -12.98 14.15 16.85
CA PRO A 525 -12.25 15.07 17.75
C PRO A 525 -13.05 16.33 18.14
N ALA A 526 -14.29 16.20 18.65
CA ALA A 526 -15.17 17.31 19.05
C ALA A 526 -14.51 18.43 19.87
#